data_AF-A0ABD0YSI2-F1
#
_entry.id   AF-A0ABD0YSI2-F1
#
_cell.length_a   1.000
_cell.length_b   1.000
_cell.length_c   1.000
_cell.angle_alpha   90.00
_cell.angle_beta   90.00
_cell.angle_gamma   90.00
#
_symmetry.space_group_name_H-M   'P 1'
#
loop_
_entity.id
_entity.type
_entity.pdbx_description
1 polymer ?
#
loop_
_entity_poly.entity_id
_entity_poly.type
_entity_poly.pdbx_seq_one_letter_code
_entity_poly.pdbx_strand_id
1 'polypeptide(L)'
;MAVFVSQFHELLGITHSGNLTPEAGMLKKRDGALLRSWELDLLYRMRTVEQITLASLTLQSLSKLLGEISNIVISEEVADCVTTAVQSVEEAVEQLKVGRIKEALLAARRAHATAETAFGNPSLLALLYFPDDQKYAVYIPLFLPIMIPVLMSLKNIYKWAVPSQAHLKSD
;
A
#
# COMPACT_ATOMS: atom_id res chain seq x y z
N MET A 1 -20.28 37.62 9.70
CA MET A 1 -20.09 36.24 10.24
C MET A 1 -20.97 35.19 9.58
N ALA A 2 -22.25 35.44 9.29
CA ALA A 2 -23.14 34.43 8.70
C ALA A 2 -22.65 33.85 7.36
N VAL A 3 -22.06 34.68 6.49
CA VAL A 3 -21.51 34.25 5.18
C VAL A 3 -20.33 33.29 5.31
N PHE A 4 -19.46 33.50 6.30
CA PHE A 4 -18.32 32.61 6.54
C PHE A 4 -18.80 31.23 7.01
N VAL A 5 -19.80 31.19 7.89
CA VAL A 5 -20.36 29.94 8.40
C VAL A 5 -21.06 29.17 7.28
N SER A 6 -21.79 29.84 6.39
CA SER A 6 -22.40 29.17 5.24
C SER A 6 -21.37 28.61 4.26
N GLN A 7 -20.32 29.37 3.95
CA GLN A 7 -19.21 28.89 3.11
C GLN A 7 -18.47 27.71 3.75
N PHE A 8 -18.26 27.75 5.08
CA PHE A 8 -17.64 26.66 5.81
C PHE A 8 -18.49 25.38 5.81
N HIS A 9 -19.82 25.49 5.97
CA HIS A 9 -20.73 24.35 5.87
C HIS A 9 -20.73 23.74 4.46
N GLU A 10 -20.62 24.57 3.43
CA GLU A 10 -20.51 24.14 2.04
C GLU A 10 -19.21 23.36 1.79
N LEU A 11 -18.07 23.85 2.31
CA LEU A 11 -16.79 23.13 2.27
C LEU A 11 -16.82 21.79 3.02
N LEU A 12 -17.64 21.70 4.08
CA LEU A 12 -17.85 20.47 4.83
C LEU A 12 -18.81 19.48 4.13
N GLY A 13 -19.36 19.84 2.98
CA GLY A 13 -20.34 19.01 2.25
C GLY A 13 -21.71 18.96 2.93
N ILE A 14 -22.01 19.89 3.85
CA ILE A 14 -23.31 19.98 4.52
C ILE A 14 -24.24 20.78 3.61
N THR A 15 -24.79 20.13 2.59
CA THR A 15 -25.74 20.78 1.68
C THR A 15 -27.09 20.95 2.37
N HIS A 16 -27.54 22.19 2.55
CA HIS A 16 -28.92 22.48 2.95
C HIS A 16 -29.83 22.24 1.74
N SER A 17 -30.22 20.98 1.51
CA SER A 17 -31.27 20.65 0.54
C SER A 17 -32.63 21.05 1.11
N GLY A 18 -33.00 22.29 0.84
CA GLY A 18 -34.35 22.80 1.02
C GLY A 18 -34.52 23.94 0.04
N ASN A 19 -35.53 23.85 -0.83
CA ASN A 19 -35.97 24.97 -1.67
C ASN A 19 -36.34 26.15 -0.76
N LEU A 20 -35.37 27.00 -0.43
CA LEU A 20 -35.59 28.20 0.35
C LEU A 20 -36.09 29.25 -0.63
N THR A 21 -37.41 29.41 -0.65
CA THR A 21 -38.08 30.63 -1.11
C THR A 21 -37.31 31.85 -0.58
N PRO A 22 -37.15 32.92 -1.38
CA PRO A 22 -36.28 34.07 -1.06
C PRO A 22 -36.61 34.78 0.26
N GLU A 23 -37.80 34.53 0.83
CA GLU A 23 -38.24 35.08 2.13
C GLU A 23 -37.71 34.30 3.35
N ALA A 24 -37.18 33.08 3.16
CA ALA A 24 -36.52 32.30 4.22
C ALA A 24 -35.01 32.64 4.36
N GLY A 25 -34.53 33.62 3.59
CA GLY A 25 -33.13 34.07 3.53
C GLY A 25 -32.65 34.87 4.74
N MET A 26 -33.50 35.14 5.73
CA MET A 26 -33.03 35.54 7.04
C MET A 26 -32.76 34.28 7.86
N LEU A 27 -31.57 33.71 7.67
CA LEU A 27 -30.97 32.75 8.59
C LEU A 27 -31.09 33.35 9.99
N LYS A 28 -32.09 32.87 10.73
CA LYS A 28 -32.35 33.23 12.11
C LYS A 28 -31.03 33.12 12.85
N LYS A 29 -30.58 34.23 13.45
CA LYS A 29 -29.33 34.31 14.21
C LYS A 29 -29.22 33.05 15.06
N ARG A 30 -28.25 32.20 14.71
CA ARG A 30 -28.12 30.84 15.21
C ARG A 30 -27.34 30.93 16.51
N ASP A 31 -28.03 31.16 17.62
CA ASP A 31 -27.42 31.21 18.94
C ASP A 31 -27.15 29.75 19.39
N GLY A 32 -25.95 29.23 19.10
CA GLY A 32 -25.54 27.87 19.44
C GLY A 32 -24.23 27.41 18.78
N ALA A 33 -23.87 26.13 18.97
CA ALA A 33 -22.67 25.52 18.40
C ALA A 33 -22.62 25.64 16.86
N LEU A 34 -21.39 25.75 16.31
CA LEU A 34 -21.12 25.96 14.88
C LEU A 34 -21.72 24.86 13.97
N LEU A 35 -21.93 23.65 14.51
CA LEU A 35 -22.54 22.50 13.85
C LEU A 35 -23.63 21.91 14.75
N ARG A 36 -24.75 21.47 14.14
CA ARG A 36 -25.78 20.68 14.85
C ARG A 36 -25.25 19.28 15.15
N SER A 37 -25.80 18.64 16.17
CA SER A 37 -25.42 17.27 16.57
C SER A 37 -25.55 16.26 15.41
N TRP A 38 -26.59 16.36 14.60
CA TRP A 38 -26.78 15.50 13.43
C TRP A 38 -25.83 15.83 12.27
N GLU A 39 -25.46 17.11 12.09
CA GLU A 39 -24.48 17.53 11.07
C GLU A 39 -23.11 16.97 11.43
N LEU A 40 -22.77 17.00 12.72
CA LEU A 40 -21.55 16.40 13.24
C LEU A 40 -21.57 14.86 13.12
N ASP A 41 -22.69 14.20 13.40
CA ASP A 41 -22.83 12.75 13.22
C ASP A 41 -22.63 12.32 11.77
N LEU A 42 -23.23 13.06 10.82
CA LEU A 42 -23.04 12.84 9.39
C LEU A 42 -21.57 12.97 8.99
N LEU A 43 -20.88 14.03 9.46
CA LEU A 43 -19.46 14.22 9.21
C LEU A 43 -18.62 13.05 9.74
N TYR A 44 -18.89 12.58 10.96
CA TYR A 44 -18.16 11.45 11.50
C TYR A 44 -18.37 10.17 10.69
N ARG A 45 -19.60 9.90 10.24
CA ARG A 45 -19.89 8.74 9.37
C ARG A 45 -19.16 8.83 8.05
N MET A 46 -19.24 9.98 7.37
CA MET A 46 -18.54 10.20 6.09
C MET A 46 -17.03 10.00 6.25
N ARG A 47 -16.43 10.62 7.27
CA ARG A 47 -15.00 10.47 7.55
C ARG A 47 -14.61 9.05 7.91
N THR A 48 -15.45 8.31 8.62
CA THR A 48 -15.16 6.91 8.97
C THR A 48 -15.10 6.04 7.73
N VAL A 49 -16.09 6.16 6.84
CA VAL A 49 -16.13 5.42 5.57
C VAL A 49 -14.96 5.79 4.66
N GLU A 50 -14.64 7.09 4.57
CA GLU A 50 -13.49 7.59 3.82
C GLU A 50 -12.19 6.94 4.32
N GLN A 51 -11.94 6.94 5.63
CA GLN A 51 -10.71 6.38 6.22
C GLN A 51 -10.62 4.86 6.03
N ILE A 52 -11.73 4.12 6.20
CA ILE A 52 -11.77 2.67 5.92
C ILE A 52 -11.45 2.39 4.44
N THR A 53 -12.02 3.20 3.54
CA THR A 53 -11.80 3.06 2.09
C THR A 53 -10.35 3.32 1.74
N LEU A 54 -9.76 4.41 2.25
CA LEU A 54 -8.35 4.73 2.05
C LEU A 54 -7.44 3.62 2.60
N ALA A 55 -7.66 3.14 3.82
CA ALA A 55 -6.91 2.03 4.39
C ALA A 55 -6.98 0.78 3.51
N SER A 56 -8.17 0.44 3.00
CA SER A 56 -8.38 -0.73 2.14
C SER A 56 -7.65 -0.59 0.80
N LEU A 57 -7.68 0.60 0.19
CA LEU A 57 -6.95 0.89 -1.05
C LEU A 57 -5.43 0.82 -0.85
N THR A 58 -4.91 1.32 0.26
CA THR A 58 -3.49 1.23 0.60
C THR A 58 -3.06 -0.22 0.79
N LEU A 59 -3.83 -1.01 1.56
CA LEU A 59 -3.57 -2.45 1.74
C LEU A 59 -3.66 -3.24 0.43
N GLN A 60 -4.62 -2.90 -0.43
CA GLN A 60 -4.73 -3.51 -1.76
C GLN A 60 -3.52 -3.17 -2.64
N SER A 61 -3.06 -1.92 -2.60
CA SER A 61 -1.88 -1.48 -3.33
C SER A 61 -0.61 -2.16 -2.83
N LEU A 62 -0.48 -2.32 -1.50
CA LEU A 62 0.60 -3.08 -0.87
C LEU A 62 0.58 -4.54 -1.35
N SER A 63 -0.58 -5.20 -1.29
CA SER A 63 -0.74 -6.59 -1.73
C SER A 63 -0.35 -6.77 -3.20
N LYS A 64 -0.73 -5.82 -4.06
CA LYS A 64 -0.33 -5.83 -5.47
C LYS A 64 1.18 -5.68 -5.64
N LEU A 65 1.81 -4.75 -4.91
CA LEU A 65 3.26 -4.52 -4.96
C LEU A 65 4.04 -5.76 -4.51
N LEU A 66 3.60 -6.43 -3.44
CA LEU A 66 4.18 -7.69 -2.97
C LEU A 66 4.01 -8.84 -3.97
N GLY A 67 2.92 -8.84 -4.75
CA GLY A 67 2.69 -9.84 -5.80
C GLY A 67 3.52 -9.63 -7.07
N GLU A 68 3.79 -8.37 -7.44
CA GLU A 68 4.59 -8.04 -8.64
C GLU A 68 6.09 -8.22 -8.43
N ILE A 69 6.58 -8.04 -7.19
CA ILE A 69 8.00 -8.12 -6.86
C ILE A 69 8.25 -9.36 -5.99
N SER A 70 8.50 -10.50 -6.65
CA SER A 70 8.58 -11.84 -6.03
C SER A 70 9.73 -12.05 -5.03
N ASN A 71 10.58 -11.06 -4.79
CA ASN A 71 11.75 -11.17 -3.91
C ASN A 71 11.78 -10.13 -2.76
N ILE A 72 10.63 -9.56 -2.40
CA ILE A 72 10.51 -8.68 -1.24
C ILE A 72 10.55 -9.53 0.04
N VAL A 73 11.53 -9.25 0.91
CA VAL A 73 11.55 -9.73 2.29
C VAL A 73 10.70 -8.80 3.13
N ILE A 74 9.60 -9.32 3.69
CA ILE A 74 8.72 -8.57 4.57
C ILE A 74 9.38 -8.52 5.97
N SER A 75 9.67 -7.33 6.47
CA SER A 75 10.15 -7.16 7.84
C SER A 75 9.03 -7.44 8.84
N GLU A 76 9.40 -7.87 10.05
CA GLU A 76 8.44 -8.11 11.15
C GLU A 76 7.61 -6.85 11.43
N GLU A 77 8.23 -5.67 11.39
CA GLU A 77 7.55 -4.38 11.54
C GLU A 77 6.45 -4.16 10.49
N VAL A 78 6.71 -4.47 9.21
CA VAL A 78 5.70 -4.33 8.15
C VAL A 78 4.57 -5.35 8.34
N ALA A 79 4.91 -6.59 8.71
CA ALA A 79 3.91 -7.64 8.95
C ALA A 79 2.98 -7.26 10.12
N ASP A 80 3.54 -6.75 11.22
CA ASP A 80 2.79 -6.28 12.38
C ASP A 80 1.90 -5.08 12.04
N CYS A 81 2.42 -4.13 11.25
CA CYS A 81 1.64 -2.98 10.79
C CYS A 81 0.46 -3.42 9.91
N VAL A 82 0.67 -4.33 8.95
CA VAL A 82 -0.42 -4.85 8.10
C VAL A 82 -1.48 -5.56 8.95
N THR A 83 -1.05 -6.41 9.88
CA THR A 83 -1.97 -7.15 10.77
C THR A 83 -2.79 -6.19 11.63
N THR A 84 -2.13 -5.19 12.22
CA THR A 84 -2.77 -4.15 13.03
C THR A 84 -3.73 -3.29 12.21
N ALA A 85 -3.38 -2.97 10.97
CA ALA A 85 -4.24 -2.21 10.07
C ALA A 85 -5.53 -2.98 9.76
N VAL A 86 -5.42 -4.26 9.41
CA VAL A 86 -6.58 -5.12 9.13
C VAL A 86 -7.48 -5.25 10.37
N GLN A 87 -6.90 -5.56 11.53
CA GLN A 87 -7.65 -5.63 12.79
C GLN A 87 -8.37 -4.32 13.13
N SER A 88 -7.72 -3.18 12.88
CA SER A 88 -8.32 -1.86 13.12
C SER A 88 -9.46 -1.54 12.13
N VAL A 89 -9.41 -2.05 10.89
CA VAL A 89 -10.53 -1.96 9.94
C VAL A 89 -11.72 -2.78 10.45
N GLU A 90 -11.46 -4.02 10.89
CA GLU A 90 -12.51 -4.90 11.44
C GLU A 90 -13.17 -4.27 12.68
N GLU A 91 -12.36 -3.73 13.61
CA GLU A 91 -12.84 -3.01 14.77
C GLU A 91 -13.71 -1.81 14.36
N ALA A 92 -13.27 -1.01 13.38
CA ALA A 92 -14.04 0.13 12.90
C ALA A 92 -15.42 -0.29 12.36
N VAL A 93 -15.48 -1.39 11.61
CA VAL A 93 -16.72 -1.94 11.07
C VAL A 93 -17.63 -2.47 12.19
N GLU A 94 -17.09 -3.12 13.22
CA GLU A 94 -17.87 -3.56 14.39
C GLU A 94 -18.44 -2.37 15.17
N GLN A 95 -17.64 -1.35 15.44
CA GLN A 95 -18.11 -0.15 16.13
C GLN A 95 -19.19 0.59 15.31
N LEU A 96 -19.08 0.62 13.97
CA LEU A 96 -20.13 1.14 13.09
C LEU A 96 -21.44 0.36 13.23
N LYS A 97 -21.39 -0.98 13.31
CA LYS A 97 -22.59 -1.83 13.49
C LYS A 97 -23.29 -1.57 14.82
N VAL A 98 -22.53 -1.31 15.88
CA VAL A 98 -23.06 -1.00 17.22
C VAL A 98 -23.52 0.47 17.33
N GLY A 99 -23.25 1.30 16.32
CA GLY A 99 -23.61 2.73 16.31
C GLY A 99 -22.64 3.62 17.10
N ARG A 100 -21.46 3.11 17.47
CA ARG A 100 -20.39 3.82 18.18
C ARG A 100 -19.49 4.55 17.18
N ILE A 101 -20.00 5.65 16.62
CA ILE A 101 -19.39 6.32 15.47
C ILE A 101 -18.02 6.95 15.80
N LYS A 102 -17.83 7.46 17.02
CA LYS A 102 -16.56 8.10 17.41
C LYS A 102 -15.45 7.06 17.55
N GLU A 103 -15.76 5.95 18.19
CA GLU A 103 -14.87 4.80 18.36
C GLU A 103 -14.53 4.20 17.00
N ALA A 104 -15.53 4.05 16.12
CA ALA A 104 -15.33 3.62 14.76
C ALA A 104 -14.38 4.53 13.98
N LEU A 105 -14.52 5.85 14.10
CA LEU A 105 -13.64 6.80 13.45
C LEU A 105 -12.20 6.70 13.96
N LEU A 106 -12.01 6.51 15.26
CA LEU A 106 -10.69 6.33 15.85
C LEU A 106 -10.01 5.06 15.33
N ALA A 107 -10.73 3.94 15.30
CA ALA A 107 -10.25 2.68 14.73
C ALA A 107 -9.94 2.83 13.23
N ALA A 108 -10.81 3.47 12.45
CA ALA A 108 -10.59 3.70 11.02
C ALA A 108 -9.36 4.58 10.74
N ARG A 109 -9.14 5.63 11.53
CA ARG A 109 -7.95 6.47 11.43
C ARG A 109 -6.68 5.70 11.77
N ARG A 110 -6.73 4.87 12.82
CA ARG A 110 -5.61 3.99 13.18
C ARG A 110 -5.31 3.04 12.02
N ALA A 111 -6.31 2.39 11.46
CA ALA A 111 -6.17 1.49 10.32
C ALA A 111 -5.47 2.18 9.14
N HIS A 112 -5.94 3.36 8.74
CA HIS A 112 -5.35 4.10 7.63
C HIS A 112 -3.90 4.51 7.91
N ALA A 113 -3.63 5.09 9.09
CA ALA A 113 -2.28 5.51 9.46
C ALA A 113 -1.29 4.34 9.50
N THR A 114 -1.70 3.19 10.05
CA THR A 114 -0.85 2.00 10.12
C THR A 114 -0.64 1.38 8.74
N ALA A 115 -1.68 1.35 7.88
CA ALA A 115 -1.54 0.90 6.49
C ALA A 115 -0.55 1.76 5.68
N GLU A 116 -0.63 3.09 5.81
CA GLU A 116 0.31 4.02 5.19
C GLU A 116 1.74 3.84 5.74
N THR A 117 1.87 3.60 7.04
CA THR A 117 3.18 3.33 7.68
C THR A 117 3.80 2.04 7.13
N ALA A 118 3.01 0.99 6.95
CA ALA A 118 3.46 -0.26 6.34
C ALA A 118 3.91 -0.03 4.88
N PHE A 119 3.07 0.63 4.07
CA PHE A 119 3.35 0.89 2.65
C PHE A 119 4.58 1.79 2.45
N GLY A 120 4.77 2.80 3.31
CA GLY A 120 5.90 3.71 3.28
C GLY A 120 7.18 3.18 3.93
N ASN A 121 7.20 1.93 4.43
CA ASN A 121 8.38 1.42 5.13
C ASN A 121 9.57 1.27 4.16
N PRO A 122 10.75 1.85 4.48
CA PRO A 122 11.93 1.78 3.61
C PRO A 122 12.37 0.36 3.25
N SER A 123 12.10 -0.63 4.10
CA SER A 123 12.46 -2.03 3.86
C SER A 123 11.78 -2.61 2.61
N LEU A 124 10.58 -2.14 2.27
CA LEU A 124 9.87 -2.56 1.05
C LEU A 124 10.54 -2.04 -0.23
N LEU A 125 11.25 -0.92 -0.15
CA LEU A 125 11.99 -0.32 -1.27
C LEU A 125 13.46 -0.71 -1.28
N ALA A 126 14.03 -1.07 -0.13
CA ALA A 126 15.46 -1.35 0.04
C ALA A 126 15.93 -2.63 -0.67
N LEU A 127 15.01 -3.53 -1.05
CA LEU A 127 15.36 -4.80 -1.71
C LEU A 127 15.33 -4.74 -3.24
N LEU A 128 15.17 -3.54 -3.81
CA LEU A 128 15.56 -3.27 -5.20
C LEU A 128 17.09 -3.37 -5.41
N TYR A 129 17.88 -3.48 -4.33
CA TYR A 129 19.30 -3.83 -4.35
C TYR A 129 19.43 -5.36 -4.54
N PHE A 130 19.81 -5.93 -5.68
CA PHE A 130 20.39 -5.47 -6.93
C PHE A 130 19.59 -6.14 -8.06
N PRO A 131 19.25 -5.46 -9.16
CA PRO A 131 18.81 -6.14 -10.38
C PRO A 131 19.83 -7.22 -10.74
N ASP A 132 19.38 -8.39 -11.18
CA ASP A 132 20.30 -9.49 -11.56
C ASP A 132 21.36 -9.00 -12.56
N ASP A 133 21.02 -8.04 -13.42
CA ASP A 133 21.94 -7.38 -14.35
C ASP A 133 23.12 -6.68 -13.66
N GLN A 134 22.91 -6.03 -12.51
CA GLN A 134 23.97 -5.38 -11.76
C GLN A 134 24.82 -6.39 -10.98
N LYS A 135 24.22 -7.51 -10.55
CA LYS A 135 24.99 -8.66 -10.05
C LYS A 135 25.90 -9.18 -11.17
N TYR A 136 25.36 -9.48 -12.35
CA TYR A 136 26.18 -9.94 -13.48
C TYR A 136 27.24 -8.93 -13.92
N ALA A 137 26.98 -7.62 -13.85
CA ALA A 137 27.98 -6.60 -14.15
C ALA A 137 29.22 -6.63 -13.22
N VAL A 138 29.05 -7.05 -11.96
CA VAL A 138 30.17 -7.23 -11.00
C VAL A 138 30.82 -8.61 -11.15
N TYR A 139 30.00 -9.67 -11.31
CA TYR A 139 30.50 -11.05 -11.34
C TYR A 139 31.13 -11.45 -12.68
N ILE A 140 30.61 -10.97 -13.82
CA ILE A 140 31.13 -11.34 -15.14
C ILE A 140 32.61 -10.95 -15.31
N PRO A 141 33.05 -9.70 -15.07
CA PRO A 141 34.46 -9.33 -15.24
C PRO A 141 35.41 -10.14 -14.32
N LEU A 142 34.95 -10.52 -13.13
CA LEU A 142 35.76 -11.24 -12.13
C LEU A 142 35.88 -12.73 -12.44
N PHE A 143 34.78 -13.38 -12.83
CA PHE A 143 34.72 -14.84 -12.98
C PHE A 143 34.88 -15.32 -14.43
N LEU A 144 34.53 -14.51 -15.43
CA LEU A 144 34.64 -14.88 -16.85
C LEU A 144 36.08 -15.27 -17.27
N PRO A 145 37.15 -14.55 -16.85
CA PRO A 145 38.51 -14.92 -17.22
C PRO A 145 38.95 -16.29 -16.69
N ILE A 146 38.43 -16.68 -15.53
CA ILE A 146 38.74 -17.97 -14.89
C ILE A 146 37.85 -19.09 -15.47
N MET A 147 36.61 -18.77 -15.86
CA MET A 147 35.66 -19.73 -16.39
C MET A 147 36.07 -20.27 -17.77
N ILE A 148 36.70 -19.45 -18.62
CA ILE A 148 37.12 -19.84 -19.98
C ILE A 148 38.14 -20.99 -19.98
N PRO A 149 39.29 -20.91 -19.26
CA PRO A 149 40.26 -22.01 -19.19
C PRO A 149 39.69 -23.29 -18.60
N VAL A 150 38.85 -23.18 -17.55
CA VAL A 150 38.25 -24.33 -16.87
C VAL A 150 37.33 -25.10 -17.82
N LEU A 151 36.49 -24.40 -18.60
CA LEU A 151 35.61 -25.03 -19.58
C LEU A 151 36.40 -25.66 -20.74
N MET A 152 37.46 -25.03 -21.22
CA MET A 152 38.35 -25.64 -22.23
C MET A 152 39.02 -26.91 -21.72
N SER A 153 39.50 -26.89 -20.47
CA SER A 153 40.10 -28.06 -19.81
C SER A 153 39.09 -29.21 -19.70
N LEU A 154 37.87 -28.92 -19.23
CA LEU A 154 36.79 -29.91 -19.14
C LEU A 154 36.44 -30.53 -20.50
N LYS A 155 36.37 -29.71 -21.56
CA LYS A 155 36.09 -30.20 -22.93
C LYS A 155 37.18 -31.14 -23.43
N ASN A 156 38.45 -30.84 -23.16
CA ASN A 156 39.57 -31.71 -23.52
C ASN A 156 39.52 -33.04 -22.77
N ILE A 157 39.23 -33.01 -21.47
CA ILE A 157 39.07 -34.22 -20.66
C ILE A 157 37.91 -35.06 -21.17
N TYR A 158 36.78 -34.44 -21.52
CA TYR A 158 35.62 -35.15 -22.08
C TYR A 158 35.95 -35.79 -23.44
N LYS A 159 36.64 -35.07 -24.34
CA LYS A 159 37.08 -35.60 -25.63
C LYS A 159 38.09 -36.75 -25.49
N TRP A 160 38.90 -36.72 -24.44
CA TRP A 160 39.81 -37.82 -24.11
C TRP A 160 39.08 -39.02 -23.51
N ALA A 161 38.09 -38.77 -22.64
CA ALA A 161 37.30 -39.82 -21.99
C ALA A 161 36.26 -40.48 -22.91
N VAL A 162 35.81 -39.79 -23.97
CA VAL A 162 34.94 -40.34 -25.01
C VAL A 162 35.79 -40.74 -26.22
N PRO A 163 36.18 -42.02 -26.37
CA PRO A 163 37.02 -42.45 -27.48
C PRO A 163 36.25 -42.36 -28.80
N SER A 164 36.74 -41.51 -29.71
CA SER A 164 36.24 -41.46 -31.09
C SER A 164 36.62 -42.75 -31.81
N GLN A 165 35.66 -43.66 -32.01
CA GLN A 165 35.80 -44.85 -32.85
C GLN A 165 35.89 -44.48 -34.34
N ALA A 166 36.98 -43.86 -34.76
CA ALA A 166 37.18 -43.50 -36.17
C ALA A 166 38.64 -43.62 -36.59
N HIS A 167 39.23 -44.82 -36.45
CA HIS A 167 40.38 -45.26 -37.25
C HIS A 167 40.41 -46.80 -37.31
N LEU A 168 39.52 -47.38 -38.12
CA LEU A 168 39.65 -48.73 -38.64
C LEU A 168 39.21 -48.72 -40.12
N LYS A 169 40.10 -48.25 -40.99
CA LYS A 169 40.22 -48.71 -42.38
C LYS A 169 41.52 -48.15 -42.98
N SER A 170 42.61 -48.86 -42.71
CA SER A 170 43.69 -49.04 -43.69
C SER A 170 43.66 -50.52 -44.09
N ASP A 171 43.89 -50.73 -45.38
CA ASP A 171 44.00 -52.00 -46.13
C ASP A 171 42.70 -52.55 -46.74
#